data_AF-A0A1T1NPE5-F1
#
_entry.id   AF-A0A1T1NPE5-F1
#
_cell.length_a   1.000
_cell.length_b   1.000
_cell.length_c   1.000
_cell.angle_alpha   90.00
_cell.angle_beta   90.00
_cell.angle_gamma   90.00
#
_symmetry.space_group_name_H-M   'P 1'
#
loop_
_entity.id
_entity.type
_entity.pdbx_description
1 polymer ?
#
loop_
_entity_poly.entity_id
_entity_poly.type
_entity_poly.pdbx_seq_one_letter_code
_entity_poly.pdbx_strand_id
1 'polypeptide(L)'
;MGMGIKMFRWVIAILLIGGSGYAVARHLQDSNTAGHYGSVEVIRPEGTPKAMVILLPDGDHPQDSQKLADMLSNDGALVAVVDTANYRERVRSHQAACSSLADDAERLGKKLLRAEHVDAFLPPVLVGQGDGAVLARQAVASAAPDVLGGAVVADAGTKDPGLACSRDLPNASQGFLDDLADASSPMQIAAATRGHFLAAQSQGLGDLPLVEMHAPGSDRLVVMLSGDGGWRELDKGIAAQLQQQGVSVVGWNSLRYFWGSRTPQQVGADLDRVIASYRQRWHIQHVALVGYSFGADVLPFAYPELSPQQRASVQFVSLLGLGHEADFKVRVGGWLGWHNDAERDVEPAIQALDAHRLQCIYGDEEKDTLCPELRARGVQVLARPGGHHFDHDPVVLANLLMQGWQHAAQTPIAETASRS
;
A
#
# COMPACT_ATOMS: atom_id res chain seq x y z
N MET A 1 -16.47 30.14 -55.13
CA MET A 1 -16.85 29.21 -54.04
C MET A 1 -15.74 28.26 -53.57
N GLY A 2 -14.66 28.00 -54.33
CA GLY A 2 -13.61 27.04 -53.92
C GLY A 2 -12.56 27.54 -52.90
N MET A 3 -12.35 28.85 -52.77
CA MET A 3 -11.28 29.41 -51.92
C MET A 3 -11.65 29.47 -50.44
N GLY A 4 -12.92 29.75 -50.11
CA GLY A 4 -13.42 29.78 -48.73
C GLY A 4 -13.45 28.40 -48.06
N ILE A 5 -13.76 27.34 -48.82
CA ILE A 5 -13.79 25.96 -48.30
C ILE A 5 -12.37 25.48 -47.98
N LYS A 6 -11.37 25.84 -48.79
CA LYS A 6 -9.96 25.50 -48.51
C LYS A 6 -9.45 26.23 -47.26
N MET A 7 -9.77 27.51 -47.12
CA MET A 7 -9.36 28.31 -45.95
C MET A 7 -10.01 27.79 -44.66
N PHE A 8 -11.29 27.45 -44.70
CA PHE A 8 -12.01 26.86 -43.56
C PHE A 8 -11.45 25.50 -43.13
N ARG A 9 -11.06 24.64 -44.09
CA ARG A 9 -10.42 23.34 -43.80
C ARG A 9 -9.05 23.50 -43.13
N TRP A 10 -8.26 24.50 -43.52
CA TRP A 10 -6.97 24.78 -42.89
C TRP A 10 -7.12 25.34 -41.46
N VAL A 11 -8.10 26.22 -41.24
CA VAL A 11 -8.39 26.74 -39.89
C VAL A 11 -8.86 25.63 -38.94
N ILE A 12 -9.74 24.74 -39.39
CA ILE A 12 -10.16 23.58 -38.59
C ILE A 12 -8.99 22.62 -38.32
N ALA A 13 -8.15 22.34 -39.32
CA ALA A 13 -6.98 21.48 -39.12
C ALA A 13 -6.00 22.07 -38.09
N ILE A 14 -5.74 23.38 -38.14
CA ILE A 14 -4.88 24.08 -37.16
C ILE A 14 -5.52 24.08 -35.76
N LEU A 15 -6.83 24.30 -35.66
CA LEU A 15 -7.55 24.23 -34.38
C LEU A 15 -7.58 22.82 -33.78
N LEU A 16 -7.72 21.78 -34.61
CA LEU A 16 -7.65 20.39 -34.18
C LEU A 16 -6.24 20.00 -33.73
N ILE A 17 -5.20 20.42 -34.45
CA ILE A 17 -3.80 20.17 -34.07
C ILE A 17 -3.41 20.95 -32.81
N GLY A 18 -3.81 22.23 -32.71
CA GLY A 18 -3.56 23.06 -31.52
C GLY A 18 -4.34 22.59 -30.29
N GLY A 19 -5.60 22.18 -30.47
CA GLY A 19 -6.45 21.65 -29.40
C GLY A 19 -6.00 20.27 -28.90
N SER A 20 -5.56 19.39 -29.79
CA SER A 20 -4.98 18.10 -29.42
C SER A 20 -3.60 18.23 -28.77
N GLY A 21 -2.76 19.16 -29.26
CA GLY A 21 -1.48 19.48 -28.61
C GLY A 21 -1.65 20.03 -27.18
N TYR A 22 -2.62 20.91 -26.96
CA TYR A 22 -2.94 21.43 -25.63
C TYR A 22 -3.52 20.35 -24.71
N ALA A 23 -4.41 19.49 -25.20
CA ALA A 23 -4.96 18.39 -24.41
C ALA A 23 -3.89 17.36 -24.03
N VAL A 24 -2.98 17.02 -24.95
CA VAL A 24 -1.85 16.11 -24.67
C VAL A 24 -0.86 16.73 -23.69
N ALA A 25 -0.48 18.00 -23.88
CA ALA A 25 0.41 18.70 -22.96
C ALA A 25 -0.19 18.80 -21.55
N ARG A 26 -1.49 19.12 -21.45
CA ARG A 26 -2.19 19.19 -20.17
C ARG A 26 -2.31 17.82 -19.52
N HIS A 27 -2.57 16.76 -20.29
CA HIS A 27 -2.62 15.38 -19.78
C HIS A 27 -1.25 14.89 -19.25
N LEU A 28 -0.15 15.22 -19.96
CA LEU A 28 1.22 14.93 -19.52
C LEU A 28 1.65 15.77 -18.31
N GLN A 29 1.14 17.00 -18.20
CA GLN A 29 1.42 17.88 -17.06
C GLN A 29 0.60 17.45 -15.83
N ASP A 30 -0.65 17.02 -16.04
CA ASP A 30 -1.49 16.41 -15.00
C ASP A 30 -0.92 15.05 -14.56
N SER A 31 -0.21 14.28 -15.40
CA SER A 31 0.35 12.98 -15.01
C SER A 31 1.51 13.08 -14.00
N ASN A 32 2.24 14.20 -13.97
CA ASN A 32 3.41 14.37 -13.11
C ASN A 32 3.15 15.24 -11.87
N THR A 33 1.88 15.40 -11.50
CA THR A 33 1.50 16.12 -10.27
C THR A 33 1.02 15.16 -9.18
N ALA A 34 1.45 15.38 -7.94
CA ALA A 34 0.90 14.66 -6.78
C ALA A 34 1.10 15.45 -5.50
N GLY A 35 0.03 15.52 -4.69
CA GLY A 35 0.11 16.12 -3.36
C GLY A 35 0.60 17.56 -3.39
N HIS A 36 1.44 17.93 -2.44
CA HIS A 36 2.06 19.25 -2.40
C HIS A 36 3.30 19.37 -3.29
N TYR A 37 3.79 18.29 -3.92
CA TYR A 37 4.97 18.36 -4.80
C TYR A 37 4.75 19.24 -6.03
N GLY A 38 3.50 19.36 -6.50
CA GLY A 38 3.22 20.02 -7.78
C GLY A 38 3.79 19.21 -8.94
N SER A 39 4.14 19.86 -10.05
CA SER A 39 4.73 19.19 -11.21
C SER A 39 6.19 18.84 -10.91
N VAL A 40 6.56 17.58 -11.15
CA VAL A 40 7.93 17.09 -11.02
C VAL A 40 8.55 16.76 -12.38
N GLU A 41 9.87 16.90 -12.47
CA GLU A 41 10.63 16.34 -13.58
C GLU A 41 10.82 14.83 -13.36
N VAL A 42 10.67 14.03 -14.42
CA VAL A 42 10.76 12.57 -14.34
C VAL A 42 11.85 12.08 -15.28
N ILE A 43 12.91 11.50 -14.71
CA ILE A 43 14.01 10.88 -15.44
C ILE A 43 13.83 9.36 -15.39
N ARG A 44 13.85 8.73 -16.57
CA ARG A 44 13.55 7.31 -16.76
C ARG A 44 14.83 6.50 -16.96
N PRO A 45 14.95 5.32 -16.33
CA PRO A 45 16.06 4.42 -16.56
C PRO A 45 15.92 3.69 -17.91
N GLU A 46 17.00 3.09 -18.38
CA GLU A 46 16.90 2.09 -19.44
C GLU A 46 16.27 0.80 -18.91
N GLY A 47 15.19 0.34 -19.57
CA GLY A 47 14.48 -0.87 -19.19
C GLY A 47 13.50 -0.67 -18.03
N THR A 48 13.08 -1.78 -17.40
CA THR A 48 12.12 -1.75 -16.29
C THR A 48 12.76 -1.12 -15.04
N PRO A 49 12.12 -0.11 -14.42
CA PRO A 49 12.58 0.47 -13.16
C PRO A 49 12.80 -0.57 -12.06
N LYS A 50 13.91 -0.43 -11.34
CA LYS A 50 14.31 -1.28 -10.20
C LYS A 50 14.14 -0.58 -8.85
N ALA A 51 14.02 0.74 -8.88
CA ALA A 51 13.70 1.58 -7.73
C ALA A 51 12.83 2.77 -8.14
N MET A 52 12.07 3.32 -7.18
CA MET A 52 11.40 4.60 -7.30
C MET A 52 12.12 5.59 -6.38
N VAL A 53 12.74 6.62 -6.96
CA VAL A 53 13.48 7.64 -6.19
C VAL A 53 12.78 8.99 -6.32
N ILE A 54 12.56 9.64 -5.20
CA ILE A 54 12.13 11.05 -5.16
C ILE A 54 13.32 11.86 -4.67
N LEU A 55 13.89 12.65 -5.57
CA LEU A 55 15.03 13.51 -5.29
C LEU A 55 14.53 14.89 -4.83
N LEU A 56 14.91 15.27 -3.62
CA LEU A 56 14.77 16.61 -3.05
C LEU A 56 16.15 17.31 -3.12
N PRO A 57 16.47 17.94 -4.27
CA PRO A 57 17.77 18.52 -4.52
C PRO A 57 18.06 19.73 -3.62
N ASP A 58 19.36 20.05 -3.50
CA ASP A 58 19.82 21.31 -2.94
C ASP A 58 19.73 22.42 -4.01
N GLY A 59 19.02 23.49 -3.68
CA GLY A 59 18.84 24.65 -4.56
C GLY A 59 20.13 25.44 -4.81
N ASP A 60 21.12 25.34 -3.93
CA ASP A 60 22.40 26.04 -4.07
C ASP A 60 23.34 25.33 -5.08
N HIS A 61 23.10 24.04 -5.37
CA HIS A 61 23.96 23.19 -6.21
C HIS A 61 23.17 22.39 -7.29
N PRO A 62 22.56 23.07 -8.28
CA PRO A 62 21.70 22.41 -9.28
C PRO A 62 22.44 21.45 -10.23
N GLN A 63 23.71 21.71 -10.54
CA GLN A 63 24.51 20.82 -11.42
C GLN A 63 24.82 19.47 -10.76
N ASP A 64 25.15 19.49 -9.47
CA ASP A 64 25.41 18.28 -8.71
C ASP A 64 24.13 17.46 -8.51
N SER A 65 23.01 18.15 -8.30
CA SER A 65 21.68 17.55 -8.21
C SER A 65 21.27 16.86 -9.52
N GLN A 66 21.48 17.51 -10.67
CA GLN A 66 21.21 16.87 -11.97
C GLN A 66 22.09 15.64 -12.19
N LYS A 67 23.39 15.76 -11.90
CA LYS A 67 24.34 14.65 -12.04
C LYS A 67 23.96 13.46 -11.15
N LEU A 68 23.48 13.72 -9.94
CA LEU A 68 22.95 12.69 -9.05
C LEU A 68 21.71 12.01 -9.64
N ALA A 69 20.75 12.79 -10.15
CA ALA A 69 19.54 12.26 -10.77
C ALA A 69 19.86 11.35 -11.98
N ASP A 70 20.79 11.77 -12.83
CA ASP A 70 21.26 10.99 -13.97
C ASP A 70 21.96 9.68 -13.52
N MET A 71 22.81 9.74 -12.49
CA MET A 71 23.47 8.55 -11.93
C MET A 71 22.45 7.53 -11.40
N LEU A 72 21.46 7.99 -10.64
CA LEU A 72 20.40 7.14 -10.09
C LEU A 72 19.56 6.49 -11.19
N SER A 73 19.24 7.26 -12.25
CA SER A 73 18.54 6.74 -13.43
C SER A 73 19.37 5.68 -14.16
N ASN A 74 20.66 5.93 -14.37
CA ASN A 74 21.58 4.97 -14.99
C ASN A 74 21.74 3.67 -14.17
N ASP A 75 21.60 3.75 -12.84
CA ASP A 75 21.57 2.58 -11.95
C ASP A 75 20.24 1.81 -11.99
N GLY A 76 19.21 2.35 -12.65
CA GLY A 76 17.92 1.71 -12.86
C GLY A 76 16.75 2.29 -12.06
N ALA A 77 16.89 3.47 -11.44
CA ALA A 77 15.79 4.12 -10.75
C ALA A 77 14.90 4.93 -11.71
N LEU A 78 13.59 4.89 -11.48
CA LEU A 78 12.68 5.94 -11.93
C LEU A 78 12.82 7.11 -10.97
N VAL A 79 13.34 8.24 -11.45
CA VAL A 79 13.69 9.40 -10.61
C VAL A 79 12.69 10.52 -10.83
N ALA A 80 12.03 10.97 -9.76
CA ALA A 80 11.23 12.19 -9.72
C ALA A 80 12.03 13.29 -9.03
N VAL A 81 12.37 14.37 -9.75
CA VAL A 81 13.07 15.52 -9.19
C VAL A 81 12.04 16.56 -8.76
N VAL A 82 12.04 16.87 -7.46
CA VAL A 82 11.10 17.78 -6.81
C VAL A 82 11.70 19.18 -6.71
N ASP A 83 10.88 20.21 -6.92
CA ASP A 83 11.25 21.57 -6.52
C ASP A 83 11.11 21.69 -4.99
N THR A 84 12.22 21.47 -4.27
CA THR A 84 12.29 21.46 -2.80
C THR A 84 11.76 22.76 -2.18
N ALA A 85 12.09 23.91 -2.79
CA ALA A 85 11.70 25.21 -2.26
C ALA A 85 10.19 25.43 -2.36
N ASN A 86 9.61 25.14 -3.52
CA ASN A 86 8.16 25.24 -3.73
C ASN A 86 7.38 24.20 -2.93
N TYR A 87 7.90 22.97 -2.82
CA TYR A 87 7.29 21.92 -2.01
C TYR A 87 7.16 22.34 -0.55
N ARG A 88 8.27 22.80 0.03
CA ARG A 88 8.31 23.31 1.40
C ARG A 88 7.31 24.44 1.64
N GLU A 89 7.27 25.42 0.75
CA GLU A 89 6.36 26.55 0.88
C GLU A 89 4.89 26.11 0.84
N ARG A 90 4.56 25.14 -0.02
CA ARG A 90 3.22 24.55 -0.06
C ARG A 90 2.89 23.82 1.23
N VAL A 91 3.77 22.94 1.73
CA VAL A 91 3.51 22.18 2.96
C VAL A 91 3.32 23.11 4.16
N ARG A 92 4.09 24.20 4.26
CA ARG A 92 3.95 25.22 5.31
C ARG A 92 2.67 26.01 5.21
N SER A 93 2.37 26.55 4.02
CA SER A 93 1.20 27.41 3.80
C SER A 93 -0.11 26.66 4.00
N HIS A 94 -0.15 25.35 3.69
CA HIS A 94 -1.30 24.50 3.93
C HIS A 94 -1.35 23.91 5.35
N GLN A 95 -0.37 24.20 6.21
CA GLN A 95 -0.26 23.63 7.56
C GLN A 95 -0.38 22.10 7.57
N ALA A 96 0.26 21.44 6.59
CA ALA A 96 0.02 20.02 6.39
C ALA A 96 0.58 19.21 7.56
N ALA A 97 -0.11 18.11 7.90
CA ALA A 97 0.35 17.17 8.92
C ALA A 97 1.68 16.53 8.51
N CYS A 98 2.51 16.14 9.47
CA CYS A 98 3.83 15.57 9.17
C CYS A 98 3.77 14.26 8.37
N SER A 99 2.71 13.47 8.55
CA SER A 99 2.46 12.26 7.74
C SER A 99 2.27 12.59 6.26
N SER A 100 1.81 13.80 5.91
CA SER A 100 1.56 14.19 4.52
C SER A 100 2.82 14.19 3.67
N LEU A 101 4.01 14.33 4.27
CA LEU A 101 5.28 14.26 3.54
C LEU A 101 5.48 12.87 2.92
N ALA A 102 5.22 11.82 3.70
CA ALA A 102 5.28 10.44 3.24
C ALA A 102 4.10 10.12 2.32
N ASP A 103 2.90 10.61 2.62
CA ASP A 103 1.71 10.39 1.80
C ASP A 103 1.85 11.01 0.39
N ASP A 104 2.45 12.19 0.29
CA ASP A 104 2.75 12.85 -0.98
C ASP A 104 3.72 12.01 -1.81
N ALA A 105 4.77 11.48 -1.17
CA ALA A 105 5.77 10.62 -1.81
C ALA A 105 5.14 9.32 -2.32
N GLU A 106 4.32 8.68 -1.49
CA GLU A 106 3.63 7.45 -1.85
C GLU A 106 2.64 7.67 -3.00
N ARG A 107 1.91 8.79 -2.97
CA ARG A 107 0.96 9.17 -4.03
C ARG A 107 1.68 9.42 -5.36
N LEU A 108 2.80 10.15 -5.34
CA LEU A 108 3.60 10.40 -6.53
C LEU A 108 4.19 9.10 -7.07
N GLY A 109 4.81 8.29 -6.21
CA GLY A 109 5.41 7.01 -6.58
C GLY A 109 4.39 6.07 -7.23
N LYS A 110 3.23 5.87 -6.60
CA LYS A 110 2.14 5.06 -7.20
C LYS A 110 1.76 5.55 -8.60
N LYS A 111 1.57 6.85 -8.75
CA LYS A 111 1.15 7.45 -10.02
C LYS A 111 2.18 7.22 -11.11
N LEU A 112 3.46 7.48 -10.83
CA LEU A 112 4.55 7.31 -11.77
C LEU A 112 4.78 5.83 -12.12
N LEU A 113 4.80 4.94 -11.12
CA LEU A 113 4.94 3.50 -11.37
C LEU A 113 3.82 2.94 -12.26
N ARG A 114 2.58 3.46 -12.12
CA ARG A 114 1.47 3.08 -13.03
C ARG A 114 1.64 3.66 -14.42
N ALA A 115 2.02 4.93 -14.54
CA ALA A 115 2.27 5.56 -15.84
C ALA A 115 3.37 4.81 -16.63
N GLU A 116 4.39 4.31 -15.93
CA GLU A 116 5.50 3.54 -16.50
C GLU A 116 5.23 2.03 -16.57
N HIS A 117 3.99 1.58 -16.29
CA HIS A 117 3.56 0.17 -16.37
C HIS A 117 4.46 -0.80 -15.56
N VAL A 118 4.95 -0.35 -14.41
CA VAL A 118 5.78 -1.17 -13.53
C VAL A 118 4.88 -2.12 -12.75
N ASP A 119 5.04 -3.43 -12.93
CA ASP A 119 4.24 -4.47 -12.25
C ASP A 119 4.75 -4.82 -10.84
N ALA A 120 5.94 -4.34 -10.46
CA ALA A 120 6.45 -4.39 -9.10
C ALA A 120 6.14 -3.09 -8.36
N PHE A 121 5.65 -3.18 -7.11
CA PHE A 121 5.56 -2.00 -6.27
C PHE A 121 6.96 -1.65 -5.76
N LEU A 122 7.46 -0.47 -6.11
CA LEU A 122 8.74 0.06 -5.66
C LEU A 122 8.46 1.16 -4.63
N PRO A 123 8.58 0.89 -3.31
CA PRO A 123 8.39 1.92 -2.30
C PRO A 123 9.32 3.11 -2.56
N PRO A 124 8.83 4.37 -2.48
CA PRO A 124 9.68 5.52 -2.75
C PRO A 124 10.85 5.60 -1.77
N VAL A 125 12.05 5.75 -2.32
CA VAL A 125 13.25 6.15 -1.58
C VAL A 125 13.42 7.66 -1.75
N LEU A 126 13.46 8.38 -0.63
CA LEU A 126 13.70 9.81 -0.64
C LEU A 126 15.21 10.08 -0.65
N VAL A 127 15.69 10.88 -1.59
CA VAL A 127 17.08 11.32 -1.61
C VAL A 127 17.09 12.82 -1.38
N GLY A 128 17.59 13.27 -0.24
CA GLY A 128 17.53 14.68 0.17
C GLY A 128 18.92 15.30 0.30
N GLN A 129 19.10 16.49 -0.27
CA GLN A 129 20.33 17.29 -0.13
C GLN A 129 20.00 18.66 0.48
N GLY A 130 20.88 19.18 1.34
CA GLY A 130 20.71 20.49 1.97
C GLY A 130 19.37 20.62 2.68
N ASP A 131 18.55 21.61 2.30
CA ASP A 131 17.19 21.75 2.86
C ASP A 131 16.25 20.57 2.51
N GLY A 132 16.48 19.89 1.39
CA GLY A 132 15.76 18.68 1.01
C GLY A 132 16.05 17.49 1.93
N ALA A 133 17.26 17.45 2.52
CA ALA A 133 17.64 16.43 3.51
C ALA A 133 16.74 16.50 4.76
N VAL A 134 16.43 17.72 5.22
CA VAL A 134 15.55 17.94 6.39
C VAL A 134 14.14 17.39 6.13
N LEU A 135 13.56 17.70 4.97
CA LEU A 135 12.24 17.22 4.58
C LEU A 135 12.21 15.70 4.41
N ALA A 136 13.22 15.11 3.76
CA ALA A 136 13.34 13.66 3.60
C ALA A 136 13.44 12.93 4.95
N ARG A 137 14.25 13.46 5.88
CA ARG A 137 14.40 12.93 7.25
C ARG A 137 13.07 12.99 8.02
N GLN A 138 12.35 14.12 7.94
CA GLN A 138 11.05 14.28 8.59
C GLN A 138 9.96 13.40 7.99
N ALA A 139 10.00 13.20 6.66
CA ALA A 139 9.07 12.34 5.97
C ALA A 139 9.19 10.88 6.43
N VAL A 140 10.39 10.32 6.47
CA VAL A 140 10.59 8.93 6.93
C VAL A 140 10.31 8.77 8.42
N ALA A 141 10.69 9.74 9.26
CA ALA A 141 10.40 9.72 10.70
C ALA A 141 8.89 9.78 11.02
N SER A 142 8.12 10.48 10.18
CA SER A 142 6.67 10.64 10.32
C SER A 142 5.88 9.64 9.47
N ALA A 143 6.57 8.77 8.73
CA ALA A 143 5.93 7.82 7.84
C ALA A 143 5.17 6.77 8.64
N ALA A 144 3.99 6.45 8.12
CA ALA A 144 3.28 5.27 8.55
C ALA A 144 4.08 4.01 8.11
N PRO A 145 3.97 2.87 8.82
CA PRO A 145 4.66 1.65 8.40
C PRO A 145 4.41 1.30 6.94
N ASP A 146 5.49 0.89 6.25
CA ASP A 146 5.46 0.33 4.90
C ASP A 146 5.07 1.30 3.76
N VAL A 147 5.05 2.62 4.04
CA VAL A 147 4.74 3.71 3.08
C VAL A 147 5.94 4.10 2.22
N LEU A 148 7.13 4.19 2.82
CA LEU A 148 8.38 4.56 2.16
C LEU A 148 9.37 3.39 2.19
N GLY A 149 10.30 3.35 1.24
CA GLY A 149 11.45 2.47 1.30
C GLY A 149 12.47 2.95 2.34
N GLY A 150 12.64 4.28 2.43
CA GLY A 150 13.57 4.93 3.36
C GLY A 150 14.04 6.27 2.81
N ALA A 151 15.09 6.81 3.42
CA ALA A 151 15.74 8.03 2.98
C ALA A 151 17.27 7.94 2.98
N VAL A 152 17.90 8.54 1.97
CA VAL A 152 19.34 8.85 1.95
C VAL A 152 19.48 10.36 2.01
N VAL A 153 20.16 10.86 3.03
CA VAL A 153 20.25 12.31 3.30
C VAL A 153 21.69 12.78 3.40
N ALA A 154 21.95 13.98 2.88
CA ALA A 154 23.20 14.71 3.05
C ALA A 154 22.86 16.19 3.31
N ASP A 155 23.09 16.67 4.54
CA ASP A 155 22.55 17.94 5.04
C ASP A 155 23.55 19.12 5.02
N ALA A 156 24.62 19.04 4.22
CA ALA A 156 25.55 20.15 4.03
C ALA A 156 24.82 21.46 3.74
N GLY A 157 25.11 22.48 4.54
CA GLY A 157 24.66 23.84 4.27
C GLY A 157 23.16 24.07 4.50
N THR A 158 22.44 23.17 5.17
CA THR A 158 21.03 23.39 5.48
C THR A 158 20.82 24.69 6.26
N LYS A 159 19.88 25.51 5.79
CA LYS A 159 19.48 26.78 6.43
C LYS A 159 18.07 26.68 7.01
N ASP A 160 17.41 25.57 6.75
CA ASP A 160 16.02 25.36 7.05
C ASP A 160 15.83 24.65 8.40
N PRO A 161 15.15 25.25 9.39
CA PRO A 161 14.84 24.58 10.66
C PRO A 161 13.87 23.39 10.50
N GLY A 162 13.32 23.18 9.30
CA GLY A 162 12.36 22.13 8.97
C GLY A 162 10.92 22.52 9.30
N LEU A 163 10.04 21.52 9.30
CA LEU A 163 8.67 21.64 9.79
C LEU A 163 8.60 21.31 11.28
N ALA A 164 7.48 21.63 11.93
CA ALA A 164 7.21 21.25 13.32
C ALA A 164 6.83 19.76 13.43
N CYS A 165 7.72 18.87 12.99
CA CYS A 165 7.53 17.42 12.95
C CYS A 165 8.45 16.71 13.93
N SER A 166 8.14 15.43 14.21
CA SER A 166 9.06 14.59 14.97
C SER A 166 10.43 14.55 14.27
N ARG A 167 11.48 14.52 15.10
CA ARG A 167 12.88 14.35 14.69
C ARG A 167 13.43 13.01 15.20
N ASP A 168 12.54 12.13 15.64
CA ASP A 168 12.91 10.80 16.08
C ASP A 168 13.50 10.01 14.90
N LEU A 169 14.39 9.09 15.20
CA LEU A 169 14.91 8.18 14.19
C LEU A 169 13.77 7.24 13.73
N PRO A 170 13.66 6.97 12.42
CA PRO A 170 12.68 6.02 11.94
C PRO A 170 12.96 4.63 12.51
N ASN A 171 11.91 3.90 12.85
CA ASN A 171 12.03 2.49 13.20
C ASN A 171 12.02 1.61 11.95
N ALA A 172 12.36 0.32 12.11
CA ALA A 172 12.50 -0.63 11.01
C ALA A 172 11.22 -0.77 10.13
N SER A 173 10.03 -0.46 10.65
CA SER A 173 8.79 -0.51 9.88
C SER A 173 8.54 0.73 9.02
N GLN A 174 9.23 1.84 9.29
CA GLN A 174 9.07 3.12 8.57
C GLN A 174 10.00 3.24 7.36
N GLY A 175 11.03 2.41 7.29
CA GLY A 175 12.06 2.43 6.25
C GLY A 175 13.46 2.67 6.82
N PHE A 176 14.48 2.61 5.97
CA PHE A 176 15.85 2.93 6.36
C PHE A 176 16.10 4.44 6.40
N LEU A 177 17.16 4.85 7.10
CA LEU A 177 17.70 6.21 7.04
C LEU A 177 19.23 6.14 6.99
N ASP A 178 19.78 6.49 5.83
CA ASP A 178 21.23 6.65 5.64
C ASP A 178 21.58 8.13 5.77
N ASP A 179 22.20 8.50 6.88
CA ASP A 179 22.69 9.85 7.15
C ASP A 179 24.16 9.94 6.71
N LEU A 180 24.39 10.51 5.54
CA LEU A 180 25.72 10.63 4.94
C LEU A 180 26.40 11.90 5.45
N ALA A 181 27.74 11.88 5.45
CA ALA A 181 28.51 13.06 5.81
C ALA A 181 28.12 14.26 4.92
N ASP A 182 28.01 15.44 5.52
CA ASP A 182 27.51 16.68 4.91
C ASP A 182 28.09 16.91 3.50
N ALA A 183 29.41 16.83 3.34
CA ALA A 183 30.12 17.09 2.08
C ALA A 183 30.11 15.89 1.08
N SER A 184 29.11 15.01 1.14
CA SER A 184 29.02 13.84 0.27
C SER A 184 28.80 14.23 -1.19
N SER A 185 29.65 13.70 -2.07
CA SER A 185 29.52 13.89 -3.51
C SER A 185 28.29 13.18 -4.10
N PRO A 186 27.78 13.61 -5.27
CA PRO A 186 26.73 12.89 -6.01
C PRO A 186 27.00 11.39 -6.17
N MET A 187 28.25 11.01 -6.36
CA MET A 187 28.65 9.60 -6.51
C MET A 187 28.48 8.79 -5.21
N GLN A 188 28.76 9.38 -4.06
CA GLN A 188 28.58 8.72 -2.76
C GLN A 188 27.09 8.56 -2.42
N ILE A 189 26.30 9.59 -2.69
CA ILE A 189 24.84 9.56 -2.50
C ILE A 189 24.20 8.51 -3.41
N ALA A 190 24.58 8.48 -4.71
CA ALA A 190 24.11 7.48 -5.65
C ALA A 190 24.47 6.05 -5.21
N ALA A 191 25.72 5.83 -4.78
CA ALA A 191 26.17 4.51 -4.33
C ALA A 191 25.42 4.02 -3.07
N ALA A 192 25.18 4.89 -2.09
CA ALA A 192 24.39 4.57 -0.91
C ALA A 192 22.94 4.21 -1.31
N THR A 193 22.33 5.05 -2.16
CA THR A 193 20.95 4.84 -2.63
C THR A 193 20.80 3.52 -3.40
N ARG A 194 21.77 3.20 -4.27
CA ARG A 194 21.80 1.94 -5.04
C ARG A 194 21.84 0.71 -4.15
N GLY A 195 22.43 0.80 -2.96
CA GLY A 195 22.44 -0.28 -1.97
C GLY A 195 21.06 -0.74 -1.53
N HIS A 196 20.04 0.12 -1.67
CA HIS A 196 18.65 -0.13 -1.28
C HIS A 196 17.73 -0.47 -2.45
N PHE A 197 18.24 -0.53 -3.69
CA PHE A 197 17.42 -0.95 -4.82
C PHE A 197 17.00 -2.39 -4.59
N LEU A 198 15.77 -2.75 -4.97
CA LEU A 198 15.27 -4.10 -4.77
C LEU A 198 16.19 -5.10 -5.49
N ALA A 199 17.01 -5.80 -4.71
CA ALA A 199 17.76 -6.93 -5.19
C ALA A 199 16.75 -8.05 -5.45
N ALA A 200 16.75 -8.57 -6.68
CA ALA A 200 15.95 -9.74 -7.00
C ALA A 200 16.35 -10.89 -6.04
N GLN A 201 15.37 -11.40 -5.29
CA GLN A 201 15.41 -12.56 -4.36
C GLN A 201 15.77 -12.25 -2.90
N SER A 202 14.79 -11.75 -2.16
CA SER A 202 14.69 -12.03 -0.74
C SER A 202 14.33 -13.51 -0.53
N GLN A 203 15.08 -14.21 0.33
CA GLN A 203 14.72 -15.57 0.77
C GLN A 203 13.72 -15.51 1.94
N GLY A 204 12.90 -16.54 2.10
CA GLY A 204 11.91 -16.61 3.18
C GLY A 204 10.67 -15.78 2.87
N LEU A 205 10.20 -14.97 3.83
CA LEU A 205 9.05 -14.06 3.65
C LEU A 205 9.46 -12.63 3.25
N GLY A 206 10.75 -12.37 3.02
CA GLY A 206 11.23 -11.01 2.73
C GLY A 206 10.78 -10.46 1.37
N ASP A 207 10.08 -11.26 0.58
CA ASP A 207 9.43 -10.88 -0.69
C ASP A 207 8.00 -10.37 -0.48
N LEU A 208 7.42 -10.61 0.69
CA LEU A 208 6.05 -10.24 1.03
C LEU A 208 6.00 -8.92 1.81
N PRO A 209 5.03 -8.03 1.53
CA PRO A 209 4.91 -6.75 2.21
C PRO A 209 4.14 -6.93 3.54
N LEU A 210 4.83 -7.53 4.52
CA LEU A 210 4.29 -7.89 5.82
C LEU A 210 4.65 -6.87 6.90
N VAL A 211 3.72 -6.61 7.81
CA VAL A 211 3.92 -5.80 9.02
C VAL A 211 3.80 -6.71 10.24
N GLU A 212 4.91 -6.91 10.94
CA GLU A 212 4.97 -7.78 12.11
C GLU A 212 4.62 -7.02 13.40
N MET A 213 3.61 -7.49 14.14
CA MET A 213 3.21 -6.98 15.45
C MET A 213 3.10 -8.13 16.44
N HIS A 214 4.24 -8.57 16.97
CA HIS A 214 4.31 -9.70 17.89
C HIS A 214 3.79 -9.33 19.28
N ALA A 215 2.95 -10.20 19.87
CA ALA A 215 2.54 -10.13 21.27
C ALA A 215 3.28 -11.24 22.06
N PRO A 216 4.38 -10.93 22.77
CA PRO A 216 5.22 -11.95 23.41
C PRO A 216 4.44 -12.84 24.38
N GLY A 217 4.64 -14.16 24.26
CA GLY A 217 3.96 -15.15 25.09
C GLY A 217 2.55 -15.51 24.65
N SER A 218 2.05 -14.91 23.57
CA SER A 218 0.79 -15.29 22.92
C SER A 218 0.98 -16.48 21.99
N ASP A 219 0.02 -17.40 21.98
CA ASP A 219 -0.10 -18.48 21.01
C ASP A 219 -1.16 -18.19 19.92
N ARG A 220 -1.68 -16.95 19.88
CA ARG A 220 -2.71 -16.49 18.95
C ARG A 220 -2.12 -15.56 17.89
N LEU A 221 -2.47 -15.82 16.64
CA LEU A 221 -2.10 -15.01 15.49
C LEU A 221 -3.33 -14.59 14.71
N VAL A 222 -3.37 -13.32 14.34
CA VAL A 222 -4.21 -12.82 13.24
C VAL A 222 -3.31 -12.53 12.04
N VAL A 223 -3.60 -13.15 10.90
CA VAL A 223 -3.07 -12.69 9.60
C VAL A 223 -4.13 -11.77 8.97
N MET A 224 -3.78 -10.51 8.78
CA MET A 224 -4.73 -9.48 8.35
C MET A 224 -4.37 -8.92 6.97
N LEU A 225 -5.23 -9.14 5.96
CA LEU A 225 -5.11 -8.56 4.63
C LEU A 225 -5.85 -7.22 4.58
N SER A 226 -5.15 -6.14 4.27
CA SER A 226 -5.73 -4.79 4.18
C SER A 226 -6.62 -4.60 2.95
N GLY A 227 -7.29 -3.44 2.89
CA GLY A 227 -7.90 -2.95 1.65
C GLY A 227 -6.89 -2.59 0.56
N ASP A 228 -7.39 -2.18 -0.60
CA ASP A 228 -6.61 -1.81 -1.79
C ASP A 228 -5.77 -0.54 -1.60
N GLY A 229 -6.12 0.30 -0.62
CA GLY A 229 -5.32 1.43 -0.16
C GLY A 229 -4.02 1.04 0.56
N GLY A 230 -3.85 -0.24 0.91
CA GLY A 230 -2.70 -0.77 1.65
C GLY A 230 -2.86 -0.70 3.16
N TRP A 231 -1.76 -0.83 3.92
CA TRP A 231 -1.79 -0.84 5.39
C TRP A 231 -2.04 0.57 5.96
N ARG A 232 -3.30 0.96 6.15
CA ARG A 232 -3.73 2.34 6.52
C ARG A 232 -4.07 2.46 8.01
N GLU A 233 -4.59 3.62 8.41
CA GLU A 233 -4.93 3.96 9.80
C GLU A 233 -5.87 2.94 10.44
N LEU A 234 -6.94 2.56 9.75
CA LEU A 234 -7.91 1.60 10.26
C LEU A 234 -7.26 0.23 10.51
N ASP A 235 -6.50 -0.28 9.54
CA ASP A 235 -5.79 -1.57 9.66
C ASP A 235 -4.82 -1.56 10.85
N LYS A 236 -4.03 -0.48 10.97
CA LYS A 236 -3.07 -0.27 12.07
C LYS A 236 -3.77 -0.20 13.40
N GLY A 237 -4.88 0.53 13.48
CA GLY A 237 -5.65 0.66 14.71
C GLY A 237 -6.18 -0.70 15.17
N ILE A 238 -6.75 -1.49 14.26
CA ILE A 238 -7.27 -2.83 14.57
C ILE A 238 -6.11 -3.72 15.04
N ALA A 239 -5.00 -3.74 14.30
CA ALA A 239 -3.84 -4.57 14.63
C ALA A 239 -3.20 -4.18 15.97
N ALA A 240 -3.06 -2.88 16.25
CA ALA A 240 -2.55 -2.37 17.52
C ALA A 240 -3.48 -2.75 18.69
N GLN A 241 -4.78 -2.62 18.51
CA GLN A 241 -5.76 -3.01 19.53
C GLN A 241 -5.75 -4.52 19.80
N LEU A 242 -5.62 -5.36 18.77
CA LEU A 242 -5.47 -6.80 18.91
C LEU A 242 -4.17 -7.17 19.65
N GLN A 243 -3.06 -6.51 19.30
CA GLN A 243 -1.77 -6.70 19.98
C GLN A 243 -1.85 -6.35 21.46
N GLN A 244 -2.50 -5.24 21.81
CA GLN A 244 -2.76 -4.85 23.20
C GLN A 244 -3.61 -5.88 23.96
N GLN A 245 -4.47 -6.62 23.25
CA GLN A 245 -5.28 -7.71 23.78
C GLN A 245 -4.55 -9.06 23.80
N GLY A 246 -3.24 -9.07 23.54
CA GLY A 246 -2.41 -10.26 23.61
C GLY A 246 -2.52 -11.17 22.38
N VAL A 247 -2.84 -10.62 21.20
CA VAL A 247 -2.89 -11.36 19.94
C VAL A 247 -1.76 -10.86 19.03
N SER A 248 -0.89 -11.76 18.57
CA SER A 248 0.10 -11.39 17.56
C SER A 248 -0.59 -11.09 16.24
N VAL A 249 -0.13 -10.07 15.52
CA VAL A 249 -0.68 -9.71 14.21
C VAL A 249 0.43 -9.73 13.16
N VAL A 250 0.13 -10.32 12.00
CA VAL A 250 0.90 -10.15 10.78
C VAL A 250 -0.02 -9.44 9.78
N GLY A 251 0.20 -8.14 9.62
CA GLY A 251 -0.47 -7.34 8.61
C GLY A 251 0.09 -7.63 7.23
N TRP A 252 -0.75 -7.64 6.21
CA TRP A 252 -0.39 -7.87 4.81
C TRP A 252 -0.89 -6.70 3.99
N ASN A 253 0.05 -5.92 3.45
CA ASN A 253 -0.26 -4.73 2.66
C ASN A 253 -0.72 -5.13 1.25
N SER A 254 -2.05 -5.20 1.07
CA SER A 254 -2.68 -5.65 -0.17
C SER A 254 -2.31 -4.78 -1.37
N LEU A 255 -2.18 -3.45 -1.21
CA LEU A 255 -1.74 -2.53 -2.27
C LEU A 255 -0.42 -2.99 -2.91
N ARG A 256 0.56 -3.33 -2.09
CA ARG A 256 1.89 -3.74 -2.55
C ARG A 256 1.88 -5.14 -3.14
N TYR A 257 1.20 -6.06 -2.46
CA TYR A 257 1.19 -7.46 -2.86
C TYR A 257 0.45 -7.65 -4.19
N PHE A 258 -0.71 -7.01 -4.36
CA PHE A 258 -1.54 -7.04 -5.56
C PHE A 258 -1.24 -5.88 -6.53
N TRP A 259 -0.08 -5.23 -6.40
CA TRP A 259 0.31 -4.21 -7.36
C TRP A 259 0.41 -4.78 -8.78
N GLY A 260 0.97 -5.98 -8.89
CA GLY A 260 0.86 -6.84 -10.06
C GLY A 260 -0.25 -7.89 -9.88
N SER A 261 -0.72 -8.46 -10.98
CA SER A 261 -1.72 -9.53 -10.92
C SER A 261 -1.23 -10.73 -10.12
N ARG A 262 -2.16 -11.35 -9.38
CA ARG A 262 -1.96 -12.62 -8.65
C ARG A 262 -3.02 -13.63 -9.06
N THR A 263 -2.75 -14.91 -8.83
CA THR A 263 -3.75 -15.97 -8.91
C THR A 263 -4.15 -16.43 -7.50
N PRO A 264 -5.37 -16.97 -7.29
CA PRO A 264 -5.76 -17.57 -6.01
C PRO A 264 -4.73 -18.55 -5.44
N GLN A 265 -4.12 -19.37 -6.30
CA GLN A 265 -3.08 -20.33 -5.93
C GLN A 265 -1.83 -19.64 -5.38
N GLN A 266 -1.41 -18.53 -5.99
CA GLN A 266 -0.27 -17.74 -5.50
C GLN A 266 -0.59 -17.12 -4.14
N VAL A 267 -1.76 -16.49 -3.99
CA VAL A 267 -2.17 -15.88 -2.71
C VAL A 267 -2.23 -16.94 -1.61
N GLY A 268 -2.83 -18.10 -1.90
CA GLY A 268 -2.94 -19.20 -0.96
C GLY A 268 -1.61 -19.82 -0.56
N ALA A 269 -0.71 -20.03 -1.52
CA ALA A 269 0.63 -20.54 -1.24
C ALA A 269 1.43 -19.56 -0.37
N ASP A 270 1.36 -18.26 -0.66
CA ASP A 270 2.02 -17.24 0.15
C ASP A 270 1.41 -17.16 1.56
N LEU A 271 0.09 -17.26 1.68
CA LEU A 271 -0.59 -17.28 2.97
C LEU A 271 -0.21 -18.52 3.79
N ASP A 272 -0.06 -19.68 3.13
CA ASP A 272 0.45 -20.90 3.76
C ASP A 272 1.87 -20.70 4.30
N ARG A 273 2.77 -20.09 3.50
CA ARG A 273 4.14 -19.76 3.94
C ARG A 273 4.15 -18.81 5.13
N VAL A 274 3.29 -17.80 5.13
CA VAL A 274 3.14 -16.83 6.23
C VAL A 274 2.71 -17.56 7.50
N ILE A 275 1.60 -18.30 7.46
CA ILE A 275 1.09 -19.03 8.63
C ILE A 275 2.15 -20.01 9.15
N ALA A 276 2.76 -20.82 8.28
CA ALA A 276 3.78 -21.78 8.67
C ALA A 276 4.97 -21.12 9.38
N SER A 277 5.48 -20.02 8.82
CA SER A 277 6.63 -19.30 9.34
C SER A 277 6.37 -18.72 10.73
N TYR A 278 5.23 -18.06 10.95
CA TYR A 278 4.94 -17.43 12.23
C TYR A 278 4.47 -18.41 13.29
N ARG A 279 3.82 -19.52 12.91
CA ARG A 279 3.60 -20.65 13.83
C ARG A 279 4.88 -21.22 14.38
N GLN A 280 5.90 -21.36 13.53
CA GLN A 280 7.22 -21.81 13.99
C GLN A 280 7.95 -20.74 14.80
N ARG A 281 8.00 -19.50 14.31
CA ARG A 281 8.82 -18.41 14.87
C ARG A 281 8.27 -17.87 16.19
N TRP A 282 6.95 -17.77 16.30
CA TRP A 282 6.26 -17.19 17.47
C TRP A 282 5.47 -18.24 18.27
N HIS A 283 5.67 -19.53 17.99
CA HIS A 283 5.01 -20.65 18.70
C HIS A 283 3.47 -20.64 18.66
N ILE A 284 2.89 -20.05 17.61
CA ILE A 284 1.43 -19.91 17.44
C ILE A 284 0.75 -21.27 17.25
N GLN A 285 -0.35 -21.46 17.99
CA GLN A 285 -1.25 -22.61 17.87
C GLN A 285 -2.60 -22.24 17.26
N HIS A 286 -3.09 -21.02 17.52
CA HIS A 286 -4.43 -20.57 17.13
C HIS A 286 -4.33 -19.45 16.09
N VAL A 287 -4.83 -19.69 14.88
CA VAL A 287 -4.79 -18.72 13.77
C VAL A 287 -6.19 -18.21 13.47
N ALA A 288 -6.30 -16.90 13.27
CA ALA A 288 -7.45 -16.24 12.67
C ALA A 288 -7.00 -15.52 11.39
N LEU A 289 -7.88 -15.50 10.39
CA LEU A 289 -7.67 -14.75 9.16
C LEU A 289 -8.65 -13.58 9.11
N VAL A 290 -8.16 -12.38 8.80
CA VAL A 290 -8.98 -11.18 8.70
C VAL A 290 -8.72 -10.54 7.35
N GLY A 291 -9.78 -10.27 6.59
CA GLY A 291 -9.71 -9.49 5.37
C GLY A 291 -10.53 -8.22 5.51
N TYR A 292 -9.98 -7.08 5.10
CA TYR A 292 -10.70 -5.82 4.99
C TYR A 292 -10.83 -5.40 3.53
N SER A 293 -12.05 -5.05 3.09
CA SER A 293 -12.34 -4.54 1.74
C SER A 293 -11.81 -5.52 0.69
N PHE A 294 -10.92 -5.07 -0.20
CA PHE A 294 -10.17 -5.91 -1.14
C PHE A 294 -9.60 -7.20 -0.51
N GLY A 295 -9.04 -7.13 0.70
CA GLY A 295 -8.54 -8.30 1.41
C GLY A 295 -9.64 -9.28 1.81
N ALA A 296 -10.85 -8.78 2.11
CA ALA A 296 -12.03 -9.59 2.40
C ALA A 296 -12.52 -10.33 1.15
N ASP A 297 -12.46 -9.69 -0.03
CA ASP A 297 -12.93 -10.27 -1.29
C ASP A 297 -12.00 -11.41 -1.75
N VAL A 298 -10.69 -11.27 -1.54
CA VAL A 298 -9.68 -12.24 -1.99
C VAL A 298 -9.55 -13.44 -1.05
N LEU A 299 -9.69 -13.24 0.26
CA LEU A 299 -9.41 -14.27 1.27
C LEU A 299 -10.21 -15.60 1.08
N PRO A 300 -11.50 -15.59 0.70
CA PRO A 300 -12.26 -16.81 0.42
C PRO A 300 -11.66 -17.69 -0.67
N PHE A 301 -10.96 -17.09 -1.65
CA PHE A 301 -10.29 -17.83 -2.73
C PHE A 301 -8.91 -18.35 -2.31
N ALA A 302 -8.21 -17.66 -1.41
CA ALA A 302 -6.90 -18.07 -0.91
C ALA A 302 -7.00 -19.20 0.14
N TYR A 303 -8.06 -19.21 0.95
CA TYR A 303 -8.27 -20.21 1.98
C TYR A 303 -8.24 -21.68 1.51
N PRO A 304 -8.94 -22.07 0.41
CA PRO A 304 -8.93 -23.46 -0.06
C PRO A 304 -7.59 -23.92 -0.64
N GLU A 305 -6.63 -23.01 -0.84
CA GLU A 305 -5.30 -23.30 -1.38
C GLU A 305 -4.26 -23.53 -0.25
N LEU A 306 -4.63 -23.29 1.02
CA LEU A 306 -3.80 -23.61 2.18
C LEU A 306 -3.50 -25.11 2.27
N SER A 307 -2.31 -25.48 2.74
CA SER A 307 -2.04 -26.88 3.07
C SER A 307 -3.02 -27.37 4.15
N PRO A 308 -3.34 -28.68 4.21
CA PRO A 308 -4.22 -29.22 5.25
C PRO A 308 -3.76 -28.87 6.66
N GLN A 309 -2.46 -28.82 6.90
CA GLN A 309 -1.87 -28.48 8.20
C GLN A 309 -2.14 -27.02 8.59
N GLN A 310 -1.96 -26.06 7.68
CA GLN A 310 -2.22 -24.66 8.02
C GLN A 310 -3.71 -24.37 8.06
N ARG A 311 -4.49 -24.94 7.15
CA ARG A 311 -5.96 -24.80 7.15
C ARG A 311 -6.58 -25.29 8.46
N ALA A 312 -6.11 -26.42 9.00
CA ALA A 312 -6.58 -26.94 10.28
C ALA A 312 -6.25 -26.03 11.48
N SER A 313 -5.20 -25.19 11.38
CA SER A 313 -4.86 -24.22 12.42
C SER A 313 -5.75 -22.96 12.41
N VAL A 314 -6.45 -22.70 11.30
CA VAL A 314 -7.37 -21.57 11.15
C VAL A 314 -8.68 -21.89 11.87
N GLN A 315 -8.96 -21.14 12.93
CA GLN A 315 -10.12 -21.33 13.80
C GLN A 315 -11.20 -20.27 13.60
N PHE A 316 -10.86 -19.18 12.92
CA PHE A 316 -11.76 -18.06 12.71
C PHE A 316 -11.39 -17.29 11.45
N VAL A 317 -12.41 -16.82 10.72
CA VAL A 317 -12.26 -15.93 9.57
C VAL A 317 -13.22 -14.76 9.73
N SER A 318 -12.74 -13.54 9.56
CA SER A 318 -13.59 -12.35 9.53
C SER A 318 -13.38 -11.55 8.25
N LEU A 319 -14.48 -11.17 7.61
CA LEU A 319 -14.54 -10.42 6.37
C LEU A 319 -15.20 -9.06 6.65
N LEU A 320 -14.44 -7.97 6.55
CA LEU A 320 -14.90 -6.62 6.84
C LEU A 320 -15.14 -5.89 5.51
N GLY A 321 -16.36 -5.42 5.27
CA GLY A 321 -16.72 -4.69 4.05
C GLY A 321 -16.64 -5.59 2.80
N LEU A 322 -17.15 -6.82 2.92
CA LEU A 322 -17.12 -7.83 1.85
C LEU A 322 -17.96 -7.39 0.65
N GLY A 323 -17.35 -7.31 -0.53
CA GLY A 323 -18.00 -7.05 -1.81
C GLY A 323 -18.56 -8.31 -2.47
N HIS A 324 -19.20 -8.12 -3.63
CA HIS A 324 -19.74 -9.22 -4.44
C HIS A 324 -18.71 -9.86 -5.37
N GLU A 325 -17.66 -9.12 -5.71
CA GLU A 325 -16.64 -9.49 -6.69
C GLU A 325 -15.23 -9.29 -6.12
N ALA A 326 -14.29 -10.16 -6.52
CA ALA A 326 -12.89 -10.04 -6.17
C ALA A 326 -12.01 -9.74 -7.39
N ASP A 327 -11.16 -8.71 -7.28
CA ASP A 327 -10.02 -8.47 -8.18
C ASP A 327 -8.73 -9.01 -7.51
N PHE A 328 -7.78 -9.49 -8.31
CA PHE A 328 -6.46 -9.93 -7.87
C PHE A 328 -5.35 -8.99 -8.37
N LYS A 329 -5.70 -7.74 -8.67
CA LYS A 329 -4.80 -6.62 -8.96
C LYS A 329 -5.40 -5.31 -8.45
N VAL A 330 -4.64 -4.55 -7.67
CA VAL A 330 -5.06 -3.23 -7.19
C VAL A 330 -4.95 -2.18 -8.31
N ARG A 331 -6.05 -1.48 -8.60
CA ARG A 331 -6.09 -0.40 -9.58
C ARG A 331 -6.13 0.95 -8.87
N VAL A 332 -5.11 1.78 -9.08
CA VAL A 332 -5.08 3.13 -8.51
C VAL A 332 -6.13 3.98 -9.24
N GLY A 333 -7.16 4.43 -8.51
CA GLY A 333 -8.31 5.15 -9.07
C GLY A 333 -9.58 4.30 -9.26
N GLY A 334 -9.59 3.07 -8.74
CA GLY A 334 -10.69 2.10 -8.87
C GLY A 334 -12.03 2.48 -8.24
N TRP A 335 -12.15 3.57 -7.46
CA TRP A 335 -13.45 4.03 -6.95
C TRP A 335 -14.43 4.42 -8.07
N LEU A 336 -13.95 4.58 -9.31
CA LEU A 336 -14.73 5.12 -10.43
C LEU A 336 -15.54 4.06 -11.21
N GLY A 337 -15.73 2.84 -10.69
CA GLY A 337 -16.77 1.91 -11.16
C GLY A 337 -16.53 1.21 -12.51
N TRP A 338 -15.28 0.88 -12.85
CA TRP A 338 -14.95 0.17 -14.10
C TRP A 338 -14.79 -1.33 -13.83
N HIS A 339 -15.89 -2.08 -13.99
CA HIS A 339 -15.94 -3.55 -13.94
C HIS A 339 -15.25 -4.19 -15.15
N ASN A 340 -14.67 -5.38 -15.00
CA ASN A 340 -13.98 -6.12 -16.07
C ASN A 340 -14.11 -7.66 -15.93
N ASP A 341 -13.98 -8.37 -17.05
CA ASP A 341 -14.12 -9.84 -17.22
C ASP A 341 -13.19 -10.75 -16.33
N ALA A 342 -12.32 -10.18 -15.50
CA ALA A 342 -11.41 -10.92 -14.61
C ALA A 342 -11.88 -10.94 -13.14
N GLU A 343 -12.90 -10.15 -12.81
CA GLU A 343 -13.58 -10.16 -11.52
C GLU A 343 -14.24 -11.52 -11.30
N ARG A 344 -14.15 -12.03 -10.06
CA ARG A 344 -14.69 -13.34 -9.68
C ARG A 344 -15.78 -13.16 -8.64
N ASP A 345 -16.93 -13.79 -8.88
CA ASP A 345 -18.02 -13.84 -7.91
C ASP A 345 -17.52 -14.42 -6.57
N VAL A 346 -17.65 -13.64 -5.50
CA VAL A 346 -17.22 -14.01 -4.15
C VAL A 346 -18.15 -15.04 -3.53
N GLU A 347 -19.45 -14.96 -3.82
CA GLU A 347 -20.48 -15.81 -3.18
C GLU A 347 -20.18 -17.33 -3.27
N PRO A 348 -19.79 -17.90 -4.43
CA PRO A 348 -19.37 -19.30 -4.51
C PRO A 348 -18.13 -19.60 -3.65
N ALA A 349 -17.14 -18.71 -3.60
CA ALA A 349 -15.91 -18.92 -2.85
C ALA A 349 -16.14 -18.97 -1.33
N ILE A 350 -17.15 -18.24 -0.82
CA ILE A 350 -17.53 -18.30 0.60
C ILE A 350 -17.93 -19.71 1.03
N GLN A 351 -18.38 -20.59 0.12
CA GLN A 351 -18.72 -21.99 0.44
C GLN A 351 -17.52 -22.82 0.91
N ALA A 352 -16.29 -22.40 0.61
CA ALA A 352 -15.08 -23.06 1.11
C ALA A 352 -14.84 -22.81 2.61
N LEU A 353 -15.51 -21.82 3.19
CA LEU A 353 -15.37 -21.42 4.60
C LEU A 353 -16.47 -22.06 5.44
N ASP A 354 -16.11 -22.52 6.64
CA ASP A 354 -17.07 -23.00 7.63
C ASP A 354 -17.88 -21.81 8.19
N ALA A 355 -19.19 -21.81 7.96
CA ALA A 355 -20.08 -20.74 8.38
C ALA A 355 -20.06 -20.50 9.89
N HIS A 356 -19.80 -21.53 10.72
CA HIS A 356 -19.70 -21.40 12.18
C HIS A 356 -18.43 -20.65 12.64
N ARG A 357 -17.42 -20.58 11.77
CA ARG A 357 -16.15 -19.88 12.03
C ARG A 357 -16.05 -18.57 11.27
N LEU A 358 -17.09 -18.19 10.53
CA LEU A 358 -17.11 -17.03 9.66
C LEU A 358 -17.89 -15.88 10.30
N GLN A 359 -17.26 -14.71 10.33
CA GLN A 359 -17.85 -13.43 10.67
C GLN A 359 -17.81 -12.50 9.46
N CYS A 360 -18.88 -11.74 9.23
CA CYS A 360 -18.95 -10.69 8.23
C CYS A 360 -19.37 -9.38 8.91
N ILE A 361 -18.56 -8.33 8.80
CA ILE A 361 -18.83 -7.01 9.36
C ILE A 361 -19.01 -6.01 8.23
N TYR A 362 -20.06 -5.20 8.26
CA TYR A 362 -20.33 -4.17 7.26
C TYR A 362 -20.83 -2.88 7.90
N GLY A 363 -20.60 -1.74 7.27
CA GLY A 363 -21.18 -0.44 7.61
C GLY A 363 -22.64 -0.34 7.17
N ASP A 364 -23.51 0.25 7.98
CA ASP A 364 -24.95 0.38 7.68
C ASP A 364 -25.26 1.39 6.55
N GLU A 365 -24.30 2.25 6.24
CA GLU A 365 -24.34 3.13 5.07
C GLU A 365 -23.84 2.43 3.79
N GLU A 366 -23.16 1.29 3.89
CA GLU A 366 -22.74 0.49 2.72
C GLU A 366 -23.94 -0.12 2.02
N LYS A 367 -24.02 0.08 0.70
CA LYS A 367 -25.12 -0.44 -0.14
C LYS A 367 -24.69 -1.61 -1.01
N ASP A 368 -23.40 -1.77 -1.22
CA ASP A 368 -22.81 -2.79 -2.09
C ASP A 368 -21.94 -3.72 -1.25
N THR A 369 -22.60 -4.60 -0.49
CA THR A 369 -21.93 -5.58 0.37
C THR A 369 -22.70 -6.89 0.40
N LEU A 370 -21.96 -7.99 0.33
CA LEU A 370 -22.50 -9.34 0.38
C LEU A 370 -22.87 -9.79 1.81
N CYS A 371 -22.37 -9.10 2.85
CA CYS A 371 -22.54 -9.53 4.24
C CYS A 371 -23.99 -9.84 4.66
N PRO A 372 -25.01 -9.00 4.35
CA PRO A 372 -26.40 -9.26 4.75
C PRO A 372 -26.96 -10.59 4.25
N GLU A 373 -26.55 -11.03 3.05
CA GLU A 373 -27.02 -12.25 2.40
C GLU A 373 -26.49 -13.51 3.09
N LEU A 374 -25.32 -13.42 3.72
CA LEU A 374 -24.68 -14.53 4.41
C LEU A 374 -25.40 -14.94 5.71
N ARG A 375 -26.30 -14.09 6.27
CA ARG A 375 -27.08 -14.44 7.48
C ARG A 375 -27.87 -15.73 7.30
N ALA A 376 -28.48 -15.91 6.12
CA ALA A 376 -29.27 -17.10 5.81
C ALA A 376 -28.43 -18.38 5.78
N ARG A 377 -27.10 -18.24 5.67
CA ARG A 377 -26.13 -19.34 5.64
C ARG A 377 -25.53 -19.66 7.01
N GLY A 378 -26.02 -19.04 8.08
CA GLY A 378 -25.54 -19.26 9.44
C GLY A 378 -24.25 -18.52 9.80
N VAL A 379 -23.81 -17.59 8.95
CA VAL A 379 -22.65 -16.72 9.20
C VAL A 379 -23.00 -15.67 10.24
N GLN A 380 -22.05 -15.33 11.12
CA GLN A 380 -22.23 -14.22 12.06
C GLN A 380 -22.10 -12.88 11.31
N VAL A 381 -23.21 -12.17 11.13
CA VAL A 381 -23.23 -10.90 10.38
C VAL A 381 -23.50 -9.72 11.32
N LEU A 382 -22.59 -8.75 11.33
CA LEU A 382 -22.62 -7.58 12.21
C LEU A 382 -22.64 -6.28 11.40
N ALA A 383 -23.62 -5.42 11.67
CA ALA A 383 -23.68 -4.07 11.12
C ALA A 383 -22.97 -3.09 12.06
N ARG A 384 -22.33 -2.06 11.49
CA ARG A 384 -21.65 -0.97 12.19
C ARG A 384 -22.15 0.39 11.69
N PRO A 385 -22.16 1.42 12.54
CA PRO A 385 -22.34 2.78 12.06
C PRO A 385 -21.30 3.16 11.00
N GLY A 386 -21.77 3.91 10.00
CA GLY A 386 -20.94 4.51 8.96
C GLY A 386 -20.87 3.69 7.67
N GLY A 387 -20.03 4.15 6.74
CA GLY A 387 -19.76 3.47 5.47
C GLY A 387 -18.62 2.45 5.55
N HIS A 388 -17.92 2.27 4.43
CA HIS A 388 -16.85 1.28 4.23
C HIS A 388 -15.63 1.41 5.17
N HIS A 389 -15.52 2.52 5.91
CA HIS A 389 -14.48 2.75 6.91
C HIS A 389 -14.98 2.65 8.37
N PHE A 390 -16.24 2.23 8.59
CA PHE A 390 -16.81 1.93 9.90
C PHE A 390 -16.66 3.04 10.96
N ASP A 391 -16.92 4.29 10.56
CA ASP A 391 -16.71 5.49 11.39
C ASP A 391 -15.29 5.65 11.95
N HIS A 392 -14.30 4.98 11.36
CA HIS A 392 -12.91 5.01 11.78
C HIS A 392 -12.72 4.58 13.25
N ASP A 393 -13.50 3.59 13.72
CA ASP A 393 -13.43 3.05 15.08
C ASP A 393 -12.72 1.67 15.12
N PRO A 394 -11.37 1.64 15.08
CA PRO A 394 -10.62 0.39 15.09
C PRO A 394 -10.76 -0.39 16.40
N VAL A 395 -11.02 0.31 17.52
CA VAL A 395 -11.12 -0.32 18.83
C VAL A 395 -12.33 -1.24 18.87
N VAL A 396 -13.47 -0.75 18.38
CA VAL A 396 -14.67 -1.57 18.38
C VAL A 396 -14.57 -2.72 17.38
N LEU A 397 -13.97 -2.51 16.21
CA LEU A 397 -13.75 -3.60 15.24
C LEU A 397 -12.89 -4.71 15.84
N ALA A 398 -11.76 -4.38 16.48
CA ALA A 398 -10.91 -5.37 17.16
C ALA A 398 -11.66 -6.15 18.26
N ASN A 399 -12.52 -5.47 19.03
CA ASN A 399 -13.36 -6.12 20.04
C ASN A 399 -14.35 -7.11 19.42
N LEU A 400 -14.98 -6.76 18.28
CA LEU A 400 -15.90 -7.65 17.58
C LEU A 400 -15.20 -8.86 16.97
N LEU A 401 -13.98 -8.68 16.46
CA LEU A 401 -13.14 -9.79 15.99
C LEU A 401 -12.86 -10.78 17.12
N MET A 402 -12.48 -10.28 18.30
CA MET A 402 -12.23 -11.15 19.46
C MET A 402 -13.49 -11.86 19.95
N GLN A 403 -14.64 -11.18 19.97
CA GLN A 403 -15.92 -11.79 20.33
C GLN A 403 -16.32 -12.88 19.34
N GLY A 404 -16.18 -12.62 18.03
CA GLY A 404 -16.45 -13.60 16.98
C GLY A 404 -15.55 -14.83 17.10
N TRP A 405 -14.25 -14.62 17.31
CA TRP A 405 -13.30 -15.71 17.49
C TRP A 405 -13.62 -16.54 18.75
N GLN A 406 -13.96 -15.90 19.86
CA GLN A 406 -14.38 -16.61 21.08
C GLN A 406 -15.66 -17.42 20.87
N HIS A 407 -16.63 -16.88 20.13
CA HIS A 407 -17.88 -17.57 19.81
C HIS A 407 -17.65 -18.81 18.92
N ALA A 408 -16.81 -18.68 17.88
CA ALA A 408 -16.43 -19.78 17.00
C ALA A 408 -15.73 -20.92 17.77
N ALA A 409 -14.89 -20.59 18.76
CA ALA A 409 -14.21 -21.58 19.59
C ALA A 409 -15.16 -22.34 20.55
N GLN A 410 -16.29 -21.74 20.93
CA GLN A 410 -17.27 -22.33 21.85
C GLN A 410 -18.32 -23.19 21.13
N THR A 411 -18.43 -23.10 19.82
CA THR A 411 -19.42 -23.82 19.03
C THR A 411 -18.81 -25.16 18.56
N PRO A 412 -19.27 -26.32 19.08
CA PRO A 412 -18.75 -27.61 18.64
C PRO A 412 -19.04 -27.79 17.14
N ILE A 413 -18.05 -28.26 16.38
CA ILE A 413 -18.29 -28.73 15.01
C ILE A 413 -19.26 -29.91 15.14
N ALA A 414 -20.47 -29.79 14.59
CA ALA A 414 -21.38 -30.92 14.53
C ALA A 414 -20.67 -32.02 13.71
N GLU A 415 -20.22 -33.09 14.37
CA GLU A 415 -19.74 -34.28 13.70
C GLU A 415 -20.85 -34.71 12.74
N THR A 416 -20.60 -34.58 11.44
CA THR A 416 -21.43 -35.18 10.42
C THR A 416 -21.45 -36.66 10.70
N ALA A 417 -22.56 -37.11 11.27
CA ALA A 417 -22.82 -38.51 11.56
C ALA A 417 -22.55 -39.31 10.29
N SER A 418 -21.49 -40.10 10.33
CA SER A 418 -21.33 -41.28 9.51
C SER A 418 -22.65 -42.04 9.55
N ARG A 419 -23.42 -41.96 8.46
CA ARG A 419 -24.51 -42.90 8.20
C ARG A 419 -23.98 -43.90 7.20
N SER A 420 -23.62 -45.05 7.79
CA SER A 420 -23.57 -46.41 7.27
C SER A 420 -24.27 -46.66 5.95
#